data_AF-B4WX67-F1
#
_entry.id   AF-B4WX67-F1
#
_cell.length_a   1.000
_cell.length_b   1.000
_cell.length_c   1.000
_cell.angle_alpha   90.00
_cell.angle_beta   90.00
_cell.angle_gamma   90.00
#
_symmetry.space_group_name_H-M   'P 1'
#
loop_
_entity.id
_entity.type
_entity.pdbx_description
1 polymer ?
#
loop_
_entity_poly.entity_id
_entity_poly.type
_entity_poly.pdbx_seq_one_letter_code
_entity_poly.pdbx_strand_id
1 'polypeptide(L)' 'MPQVKVKEGEPFDVALRRFKRGCEKAGILSEVRRREQYEKPTQERKRKRAAAVKRHLKKLQREQLARKRLY' A
#
# COMPACT_ATOMS: atom_id res chain seq x y z
N MET A 1 -7.36 -12.03 -8.27
CA MET A 1 -6.64 -11.21 -9.27
C MET A 1 -7.60 -10.18 -9.86
N PRO A 2 -7.16 -8.95 -10.18
CA PRO A 2 -8.03 -7.90 -10.71
C PRO A 2 -8.45 -8.22 -12.15
N GLN A 3 -9.75 -8.13 -12.41
CA GLN A 3 -10.32 -8.24 -13.75
C GLN A 3 -10.96 -6.89 -14.10
N VAL A 4 -10.56 -6.28 -15.21
CA VAL A 4 -11.13 -5.02 -15.71
C VAL A 4 -11.72 -5.30 -17.09
N LYS A 5 -13.04 -5.15 -17.21
CA LYS A 5 -13.74 -5.23 -18.50
C LYS A 5 -13.71 -3.83 -19.14
N VAL A 6 -13.27 -3.74 -20.39
CA VAL A 6 -13.28 -2.50 -21.16
C VAL A 6 -14.72 -2.25 -21.63
N LYS A 7 -15.23 -1.03 -21.43
CA LYS A 7 -16.56 -0.64 -21.91
C LYS A 7 -16.44 -0.02 -23.31
N GLU A 8 -17.48 -0.17 -24.13
CA GLU A 8 -17.55 0.46 -25.45
C GLU A 8 -17.53 1.99 -25.30
N GLY A 9 -16.63 2.66 -26.03
CA GLY A 9 -16.41 4.11 -25.97
C GLY A 9 -15.36 4.59 -24.96
N GLU A 10 -14.72 3.71 -24.19
CA GLU A 10 -13.62 4.12 -23.31
C GLU A 10 -12.27 4.14 -24.03
N PRO A 11 -11.45 5.20 -23.86
CA PRO A 11 -10.07 5.20 -24.31
C PRO A 11 -9.27 4.13 -23.57
N PHE A 12 -8.42 3.40 -24.31
CA PHE A 12 -7.59 2.30 -23.79
C PHE A 12 -6.77 2.69 -22.55
N ASP A 13 -6.23 3.91 -22.52
CA ASP A 13 -5.42 4.42 -21.41
C ASP A 13 -6.19 4.48 -20.08
N VAL A 14 -7.50 4.75 -20.13
CA VAL A 14 -8.34 4.83 -18.93
C VAL A 14 -8.61 3.44 -18.36
N ALA A 15 -8.78 2.44 -19.23
CA ALA A 15 -8.90 1.04 -18.82
C ALA A 15 -7.58 0.53 -18.22
N LEU A 16 -6.45 0.85 -18.85
CA LEU A 16 -5.12 0.48 -18.34
C LEU A 16 -4.83 1.09 -16.97
N ARG A 17 -5.19 2.38 -16.77
CA ARG A 17 -5.03 3.05 -15.47
C ARG A 17 -5.88 2.38 -14.38
N ARG A 18 -7.11 1.97 -14.69
CA ARG A 18 -7.96 1.21 -13.75
C ARG A 18 -7.37 -0.14 -13.42
N PHE A 19 -6.83 -0.85 -14.40
CA PHE A 19 -6.17 -2.13 -14.19
C PHE A 19 -4.93 -1.99 -13.30
N LYS A 20 -4.05 -1.01 -13.56
CA LYS A 20 -2.89 -0.71 -12.72
C LYS A 20 -3.28 -0.42 -11.27
N ARG A 21 -4.29 0.44 -11.05
CA ARG A 21 -4.85 0.70 -9.71
C ARG A 21 -5.44 -0.57 -9.08
N GLY A 22 -6.08 -1.42 -9.86
CA GLY A 22 -6.60 -2.71 -9.40
C GLY A 22 -5.50 -3.66 -8.92
N CYS A 23 -4.39 -3.75 -9.67
CA CYS A 23 -3.21 -4.54 -9.28
C CYS A 23 -2.52 -3.99 -8.03
N GLU A 24 -2.39 -2.66 -7.93
CA GLU A 24 -1.83 -1.99 -6.76
C GLU A 24 -2.72 -2.18 -5.53
N LYS A 25 -4.04 -2.01 -5.66
CA LYS A 25 -5.01 -2.21 -4.57
C LYS A 25 -5.03 -3.66 -4.09
N ALA A 26 -4.94 -4.61 -5.02
CA ALA A 26 -4.84 -6.03 -4.69
C ALA A 26 -3.47 -6.40 -4.08
N GLY A 27 -2.48 -5.51 -4.14
CA GLY A 27 -1.16 -5.74 -3.54
C GLY A 27 -0.40 -6.91 -4.15
N ILE A 28 -0.68 -7.28 -5.41
CA ILE A 28 -0.11 -8.49 -6.01
C ILE A 28 1.42 -8.40 -6.05
N LEU A 29 1.97 -7.25 -6.44
CA LEU A 29 3.42 -7.05 -6.51
C LEU A 29 4.09 -7.08 -5.12
N SER A 30 3.42 -6.54 -4.09
CA SER A 30 3.96 -6.60 -2.73
C SER A 30 3.87 -8.00 -2.14
N GLU A 31 2.86 -8.77 -2.53
CA GLU A 31 2.73 -10.17 -2.13
C GLU A 31 3.76 -11.07 -2.80
N VAL A 32 4.00 -10.92 -4.10
CA VAL A 32 5.05 -11.66 -4.83
C VAL A 32 6.40 -11.43 -4.15
N ARG A 33 6.79 -10.17 -3.94
CA ARG A 33 8.05 -9.82 -3.27
C ARG A 33 8.16 -10.37 -1.84
N ARG A 34 7.05 -10.46 -1.12
CA ARG A 34 7.03 -11.05 0.23
C ARG A 34 7.24 -12.57 0.19
N ARG A 35 6.74 -13.24 -0.85
CA ARG A 35 6.78 -14.70 -1.01
C ARG A 35 8.06 -15.19 -1.71
N GLU A 36 8.85 -14.31 -2.30
CA GLU A 36 10.15 -14.63 -2.94
C GLU A 36 11.12 -15.37 -2.00
N GLN A 37 11.05 -15.11 -0.70
CA GLN A 37 11.92 -15.72 0.30
C GLN A 37 11.14 -16.16 1.53
N TYR A 38 11.63 -17.19 2.20
CA TYR A 38 11.07 -17.63 3.47
C TYR A 38 11.40 -16.63 4.58
N GLU A 39 10.37 -16.04 5.19
CA GLU A 39 10.50 -15.20 6.37
C GLU A 39 10.20 -16.06 7.61
N LYS A 40 11.14 -16.12 8.57
CA LYS A 40 10.90 -16.83 9.83
C LYS A 40 9.72 -16.18 10.58
N PRO A 41 8.88 -16.94 11.31
CA PRO A 41 7.75 -16.38 12.05
C PRO A 41 8.14 -15.27 13.04
N THR A 42 9.34 -15.36 13.63
CA THR A 42 9.90 -14.34 14.53
C THR A 42 10.22 -13.02 13.80
N GLN A 43 10.77 -13.10 12.58
CA GLN A 43 11.08 -11.95 11.74
C GLN A 43 9.80 -11.26 11.26
N GLU A 44 8.79 -12.04 10.87
CA GLU A 44 7.48 -11.50 10.47
C GLU A 44 6.83 -10.71 11.61
N ARG A 45 6.82 -11.28 12.84
CA ARG A 45 6.32 -10.58 14.04
C ARG A 45 7.08 -9.29 14.32
N LYS A 46 8.42 -9.32 14.21
CA LYS A 46 9.27 -8.13 14.40
C LYS A 46 8.96 -7.04 13.39
N ARG A 47 8.84 -7.40 12.10
CA ARG A 47 8.51 -6.46 11.00
C ARG A 47 7.13 -5.82 11.20
N LYS A 48 6.11 -6.62 11.55
CA LYS A 48 4.76 -6.13 11.83
C LYS A 48 4.73 -5.15 13.01
N ARG A 49 5.44 -5.46 14.11
CA ARG A 49 5.54 -4.58 15.29
C ARG A 49 6.23 -3.27 14.96
N ALA A 50 7.38 -3.31 14.28
CA ALA A 50 8.10 -2.11 13.87
C ALA A 50 7.24 -1.21 12.96
N ALA A 51 6.51 -1.79 12.01
CA ALA A 51 5.60 -1.05 11.14
C ALA A 51 4.42 -0.43 11.89
N ALA A 52 3.91 -1.08 12.94
CA ALA A 52 2.86 -0.51 13.79
C ALA A 52 3.37 0.68 14.61
N VAL A 53 4.53 0.53 15.27
CA VAL A 53 5.16 1.60 16.05
C VAL A 53 5.45 2.81 15.16
N LYS A 54 6.06 2.62 13.99
CA LYS A 54 6.35 3.70 13.04
C LYS A 54 5.08 4.44 12.59
N ARG A 55 3.99 3.71 12.32
CA ARG A 55 2.70 4.31 11.94
C ARG A 55 2.12 5.16 13.08
N HIS A 56 2.19 4.66 14.31
CA HIS A 56 1.72 5.40 15.49
C HIS A 56 2.54 6.68 15.72
N LEU A 57 3.87 6.59 15.68
CA LEU A 57 4.76 7.75 15.83
C LEU A 57 4.50 8.80 14.75
N LYS A 58 4.33 8.39 13.48
CA LYS A 58 3.99 9.31 12.39
C LYS A 58 2.63 10.00 12.60
N LYS A 59 1.65 9.31 13.16
CA LYS A 59 0.34 9.88 13.51
C LYS A 59 0.49 10.96 14.58
N LEU A 60 1.17 10.65 15.67
CA LEU A 60 1.43 11.61 16.76
C LEU A 60 2.20 12.84 16.27
N GLN A 61 3.24 12.64 15.45
CA GLN A 61 3.98 13.75 14.84
C GLN A 61 3.08 14.65 13.99
N ARG A 62 2.20 14.06 13.17
CA ARG A 62 1.24 14.83 12.35
C ARG A 62 0.27 15.63 13.21
N GLU A 63 -0.22 15.06 14.31
CA GLU A 63 -1.11 15.75 15.27
C GLU A 63 -0.39 16.90 15.98
N GLN A 64 0.86 16.70 16.37
CA GLN A 64 1.69 17.76 16.96
C GLN A 64 1.97 18.89 15.97
N LEU A 65 2.34 18.56 14.72
CA LEU A 65 2.56 19.55 13.67
C LEU A 65 1.29 20.33 13.34
N ALA A 66 0.13 19.67 13.28
CA ALA A 66 -1.16 20.34 13.04
C ALA A 66 -1.53 21.34 14.14
N ARG A 67 -1.10 21.10 15.38
CA ARG A 67 -1.28 22.02 16.51
C ARG A 67 -0.26 23.15 16.53
N LYS A 68 0.87 22.99 15.83
CA LYS A 68 1.96 23.97 15.81
C LYS A 68 1.75 24.91 14.61
N ARG A 69 1.29 26.13 14.87
CA ARG A 69 1.19 27.17 13.83
C ARG A 69 2.62 27.57 13.44
N LEU A 70 3.05 27.23 12.23
CA LEU A 70 4.26 27.83 11.65
C LEU A 70 3.85 29.18 11.08
N TYR A 71 4.11 30.22 11.87
CA TYR A 71 3.86 31.64 11.60
C TYR A 71 2.38 32.07 11.63
#